data_AF-A0A439CT69-F1
#
_entry.id   AF-A0A439CT69-F1
#
_cell.length_a   1.000
_cell.length_b   1.000
_cell.length_c   1.000
_cell.angle_alpha   90.00
_cell.angle_beta   90.00
_cell.angle_gamma   90.00
#
_symmetry.space_group_name_H-M   'P 1'
#
loop_
_entity.id
_entity.type
_entity.pdbx_description
1 polymer ?
#
loop_
_entity_poly.entity_id
_entity_poly.type
_entity_poly.pdbx_seq_one_letter_code
_entity_poly.pdbx_strand_id
1 'polypeptide(L)'
;MLLEGKSAVTARWRATMHIDLLPAWQGSGWGRRLIDRFIVSVQGSGQDYGEGEHIGVAGENSKVVPFYEKVGFRVVEGGEREGNIWMVRDIPRDSTIAQVSNPDIHVGSGK
;
A
#
# COMPACT_ATOMS: atom_id res chain seq x y z
N MET A 1 16.60 -8.75 0.87
CA MET A 1 17.17 -7.90 1.94
C MET A 1 16.50 -8.33 3.22
N LEU A 2 17.28 -8.86 4.15
CA LEU A 2 16.77 -9.36 5.43
C LEU A 2 16.35 -8.16 6.30
N LEU A 3 15.06 -8.07 6.63
CA LEU A 3 14.54 -7.09 7.60
C LEU A 3 13.98 -7.87 8.77
N GLU A 4 14.46 -7.57 9.97
CA GLU A 4 14.06 -8.27 11.18
C GLU A 4 12.75 -7.69 11.73
N GLY A 5 11.63 -8.30 11.31
CA GLY A 5 10.30 -8.06 11.90
C GLY A 5 9.63 -6.73 11.51
N LYS A 6 8.46 -6.49 12.12
CA LYS A 6 7.58 -5.35 11.79
C LYS A 6 8.30 -4.00 11.85
N SER A 7 9.05 -3.75 12.93
CA SER A 7 9.69 -2.45 13.19
C SER A 7 10.70 -2.05 12.11
N ALA A 8 11.47 -3.00 11.58
CA ALA A 8 12.43 -2.72 10.52
C ALA A 8 11.73 -2.38 9.19
N VAL A 9 10.59 -3.02 8.91
CA VAL A 9 9.77 -2.74 7.72
C VAL A 9 9.12 -1.36 7.82
N THR A 10 8.43 -1.08 8.94
CA THR A 10 7.66 0.17 9.09
C THR A 10 8.54 1.41 9.22
N ALA A 11 9.80 1.26 9.64
CA ALA A 11 10.77 2.36 9.67
C ALA A 11 11.16 2.85 8.26
N ARG A 12 11.16 1.95 7.26
CA ARG A 12 11.58 2.20 5.87
C ARG A 12 10.42 2.46 4.93
N TRP A 13 9.38 1.61 4.96
CA TRP A 13 8.14 1.82 4.22
C TRP A 13 7.10 2.32 5.22
N ARG A 14 6.92 3.63 5.32
CA ARG A 14 6.16 4.23 6.41
C ARG A 14 4.67 4.37 6.11
N ALA A 15 4.31 4.45 4.82
CA ALA A 15 2.90 4.39 4.44
C ALA A 15 2.35 2.99 4.70
N THR A 16 1.06 2.91 5.04
CA THR A 16 0.35 1.65 5.17
C THR A 16 -1.12 1.84 4.86
N MET A 17 -1.77 0.77 4.43
CA MET A 17 -3.20 0.74 4.16
C MET A 17 -3.77 -0.63 4.49
N HIS A 18 -5.08 -0.65 4.72
CA HIS A 18 -5.88 -1.85 4.80
C HIS A 18 -7.03 -1.72 3.79
N ILE A 19 -7.27 -2.77 3.01
CA ILE A 19 -8.35 -2.81 2.02
C ILE A 19 -9.15 -4.09 2.24
N ASP A 20 -10.44 -3.91 2.49
CA ASP A 20 -11.41 -4.98 2.57
C ASP A 20 -12.54 -4.70 1.57
N LEU A 21 -12.83 -5.69 0.72
CA LEU A 21 -13.92 -5.62 -0.23
C LEU A 21 -14.99 -6.63 0.17
N LEU A 22 -16.24 -6.16 0.23
CA LEU A 22 -17.40 -7.05 0.32
C LEU A 22 -17.39 -8.03 -0.87
N PRO A 23 -17.89 -9.28 -0.70
CA PRO A 23 -17.84 -10.31 -1.74
C PRO A 23 -18.37 -9.86 -3.11
N ALA A 24 -19.44 -9.06 -3.13
CA ALA A 24 -20.05 -8.55 -4.36
C ALA A 24 -19.15 -7.60 -5.18
N TRP A 25 -18.10 -7.05 -4.57
CA TRP A 25 -17.17 -6.10 -5.19
C TRP A 25 -15.79 -6.70 -5.48
N GLN A 26 -15.58 -7.98 -5.12
CA GLN A 26 -14.35 -8.71 -5.41
C GLN A 26 -14.29 -9.12 -6.89
N GLY A 27 -13.08 -9.42 -7.39
CA GLY A 27 -12.87 -9.88 -8.77
C GLY A 27 -13.12 -8.84 -9.88
N SER A 28 -13.62 -7.65 -9.54
CA SER A 28 -14.01 -6.60 -10.51
C SER A 28 -12.97 -5.47 -10.65
N GLY A 29 -11.74 -5.69 -10.20
CA GLY A 29 -10.63 -4.72 -10.31
C GLY A 29 -10.63 -3.58 -9.28
N TRP A 30 -11.62 -3.50 -8.38
CA TRP A 30 -11.72 -2.46 -7.36
C TRP A 30 -10.52 -2.40 -6.42
N GLY A 31 -9.96 -3.56 -6.04
CA GLY A 31 -8.78 -3.62 -5.18
C GLY A 31 -7.61 -2.83 -5.79
N ARG A 32 -7.30 -3.07 -7.08
CA ARG A 32 -6.25 -2.33 -7.77
C ARG A 32 -6.54 -0.83 -7.83
N ARG A 33 -7.79 -0.43 -8.13
CA ARG A 33 -8.19 0.98 -8.22
C ARG A 33 -8.02 1.71 -6.88
N LEU A 34 -8.40 1.08 -5.78
CA LEU A 34 -8.25 1.64 -4.43
C LEU A 34 -6.77 1.80 -4.07
N ILE A 35 -5.96 0.79 -4.36
CA ILE A 35 -4.50 0.85 -4.14
C ILE A 35 -3.88 1.99 -4.95
N ASP A 36 -4.18 2.10 -6.25
CA ASP A 36 -3.63 3.17 -7.08
C ASP A 36 -4.05 4.56 -6.58
N ARG A 37 -5.29 4.70 -6.10
CA ARG A 37 -5.76 5.95 -5.49
C ARG A 37 -5.02 6.26 -4.19
N PHE A 38 -4.77 5.25 -3.36
CA PHE A 38 -3.99 5.40 -2.14
C PHE A 38 -2.57 5.90 -2.45
N ILE A 39 -1.88 5.31 -3.44
CA ILE A 39 -0.53 5.74 -3.85
C ILE A 39 -0.50 7.23 -4.23
N VAL A 40 -1.46 7.67 -5.05
CA VAL A 40 -1.58 9.09 -5.43
C VAL A 40 -1.76 9.97 -4.19
N SER A 41 -2.57 9.53 -3.22
CA SER A 41 -2.79 10.27 -1.97
C SER A 41 -1.52 10.34 -1.10
N VAL A 42 -0.74 9.25 -1.04
CA VAL A 42 0.52 9.20 -0.30
C VAL A 42 1.53 10.17 -0.90
N GLN A 43 1.71 10.15 -2.23
CA GLN A 43 2.61 11.06 -2.94
C GLN A 43 2.18 12.54 -2.78
N GLY A 44 0.88 12.81 -2.76
CA GLY A 44 0.33 14.16 -2.58
C GLY A 44 0.21 14.64 -1.13
N SER A 45 0.51 13.80 -0.14
CA SER A 45 0.27 14.10 1.28
C SER A 45 1.23 15.13 1.89
N GLY A 46 2.41 15.32 1.28
CA GLY A 46 3.51 16.10 1.87
C GLY A 46 4.22 15.41 3.05
N GLN A 47 3.80 14.21 3.44
CA GLN A 47 4.36 13.45 4.55
C GLN A 47 5.57 12.61 4.12
N ASP A 48 6.50 12.33 5.03
CA ASP A 48 7.60 11.40 4.78
C ASP A 48 7.12 9.95 4.87
N TYR A 49 6.76 9.38 3.73
CA TYR A 49 6.39 7.96 3.59
C TYR A 49 7.61 7.03 3.45
N GLY A 50 8.84 7.53 3.60
CA GLY A 50 10.05 6.73 3.47
C GLY A 50 10.27 6.26 2.02
N GLU A 51 10.44 4.95 1.85
CA GLU A 51 10.64 4.26 0.56
C GLU A 51 9.31 3.84 -0.09
N GLY A 52 8.20 3.87 0.64
CA GLY A 52 6.89 3.53 0.12
C GLY A 52 5.91 2.99 1.16
N GLU A 53 5.10 2.01 0.76
CA GLU A 53 4.06 1.41 1.61
C GLU A 53 4.39 -0.01 2.07
N HIS A 54 3.91 -0.38 3.24
CA HIS A 54 3.91 -1.75 3.76
C HIS A 54 2.51 -2.24 4.11
N ILE A 55 2.32 -3.55 4.01
CA ILE A 55 1.14 -4.26 4.49
C ILE A 55 1.55 -5.53 5.25
N GLY A 56 0.72 -5.93 6.20
CA GLY A 56 0.79 -7.23 6.85
C GLY A 56 -0.37 -8.10 6.39
N VAL A 57 -0.07 -9.31 5.91
CA VAL A 57 -1.05 -10.33 5.56
C VAL A 57 -0.99 -11.42 6.63
N ALA A 58 -2.09 -11.72 7.30
CA ALA A 58 -2.13 -12.85 8.23
C ALA A 58 -1.71 -14.15 7.51
N GLY A 59 -0.88 -14.99 8.14
CA GLY A 59 -0.34 -16.21 7.53
C GLY A 59 -1.44 -17.15 7.02
N GLU A 60 -2.59 -17.18 7.70
CA GLU A 60 -3.77 -17.96 7.31
C GLU A 60 -4.44 -17.41 6.02
N ASN A 61 -4.13 -16.19 5.62
CA ASN A 61 -4.63 -15.54 4.41
C ASN A 61 -3.57 -15.42 3.31
N SER A 62 -2.55 -16.27 3.31
CA SER A 62 -1.48 -16.30 2.29
C SER A 62 -1.99 -16.36 0.84
N LYS A 63 -3.21 -16.85 0.61
CA LYS A 63 -3.88 -16.85 -0.71
C LYS A 63 -4.01 -15.47 -1.37
N VAL A 64 -3.95 -14.38 -0.59
CA VAL A 64 -4.03 -13.00 -1.12
C VAL A 64 -2.68 -12.47 -1.60
N VAL A 65 -1.57 -13.12 -1.25
CA VAL A 65 -0.22 -12.69 -1.64
C VAL A 65 -0.07 -12.53 -3.15
N PRO A 66 -0.52 -13.47 -4.02
CA PRO A 66 -0.41 -13.30 -5.47
C PRO A 66 -1.19 -12.11 -6.02
N PHE A 67 -2.25 -11.67 -5.33
CA PHE A 67 -2.93 -10.42 -5.70
C PHE A 67 -2.04 -9.22 -5.42
N TYR A 68 -1.42 -9.15 -4.24
CA TYR A 68 -0.52 -8.06 -3.87
C TYR A 68 0.74 -8.02 -4.74
N GLU A 69 1.30 -9.18 -5.11
CA GLU A 69 2.43 -9.26 -6.05
C GLU A 69 2.07 -8.66 -7.42
N LYS A 70 0.90 -9.00 -7.96
CA LYS A 70 0.41 -8.46 -9.24
C LYS A 70 0.23 -6.94 -9.24
N VAL A 71 -0.01 -6.35 -8.08
CA VAL A 71 -0.17 -4.89 -7.92
C VAL A 71 1.11 -4.18 -7.46
N GLY A 72 2.24 -4.90 -7.44
CA GLY A 72 3.58 -4.34 -7.27
C GLY A 72 4.17 -4.47 -5.87
N PHE A 73 3.55 -5.24 -4.99
CA PHE A 73 4.18 -5.58 -3.71
C PHE A 73 5.17 -6.73 -3.85
N ARG A 74 6.11 -6.81 -2.92
CA ARG A 74 7.01 -7.94 -2.75
C ARG A 74 7.05 -8.38 -1.29
N VAL A 75 7.15 -9.68 -1.06
CA VAL A 75 7.35 -10.24 0.28
C VAL A 75 8.70 -9.79 0.83
N VAL A 76 8.74 -9.50 2.13
CA VAL A 76 9.97 -9.22 2.87
C VAL A 76 10.45 -10.51 3.53
N GLU A 77 11.69 -10.90 3.24
CA GLU A 77 12.34 -12.08 3.81
C GLU A 77 12.36 -12.01 5.35
N GLY A 78 11.90 -13.07 6.01
CA GLY A 78 11.86 -13.17 7.48
C GLY A 78 10.61 -12.59 8.13
N GLY A 79 9.68 -12.02 7.35
CA GLY A 79 8.45 -11.43 7.87
C GLY A 79 7.52 -12.43 8.58
N GLU A 80 7.52 -13.69 8.15
CA GLU A 80 6.63 -14.78 8.60
C GLU A 80 6.78 -15.15 10.09
N ARG A 81 7.84 -14.68 10.77
CA ARG A 81 8.17 -15.06 12.15
C ARG A 81 7.15 -14.59 13.20
N GLU A 82 6.29 -13.62 12.86
CA GLU A 82 5.22 -13.12 13.74
C GLU A 82 3.82 -13.59 13.30
N GLY A 83 3.72 -14.64 12.46
CA GLY A 83 2.44 -15.10 11.92
C GLY A 83 1.85 -14.20 10.83
N ASN A 84 2.61 -13.21 10.37
CA ASN A 84 2.24 -12.31 9.27
C ASN A 84 3.24 -12.41 8.12
N ILE A 85 2.76 -12.39 6.89
CA ILE A 85 3.56 -12.18 5.68
C ILE A 85 3.63 -10.66 5.48
N TRP A 86 4.79 -10.07 5.74
CA TRP A 86 5.03 -8.65 5.47
C TRP A 86 5.36 -8.43 4.01
N MET A 87 4.67 -7.49 3.38
CA MET A 87 4.92 -7.11 2.00
C MET A 87 5.12 -5.60 1.89
N VAL A 88 5.94 -5.17 0.94
CA VAL A 88 6.23 -3.76 0.69
C VAL A 88 6.10 -3.42 -0.77
N ARG A 89 5.76 -2.17 -1.07
CA ARG A 89 5.76 -1.60 -2.42
C ARG A 89 6.48 -0.26 -2.37
N ASP A 90 7.46 -0.12 -3.25
CA ASP A 90 8.21 1.12 -3.37
C ASP A 90 7.33 2.20 -4.04
N ILE A 91 7.36 3.41 -3.50
CA ILE A 91 6.65 4.56 -4.06
C ILE A 91 7.71 5.57 -4.48
N PRO A 92 7.94 5.76 -5.80
CA PRO A 92 8.92 6.72 -6.29
C PRO A 92 8.60 8.13 -5.77
N ARG A 93 9.65 8.87 -5.41
CA ARG A 93 9.56 10.28 -5.00
C ARG A 93 9.41 11.25 -6.18
N ASP A 94 9.44 10.74 -7.41
CA ASP A 94 9.45 11.59 -8.59
C ASP A 94 8.09 12.26 -8.83
N SER A 95 8.17 13.59 -8.90
CA SER A 95 7.09 14.58 -8.84
C SER A 95 6.18 14.61 -10.08
N THR A 96 6.34 13.69 -11.03
CA THR A 96 5.71 13.78 -12.36
C THR A 96 4.27 13.24 -12.40
N ILE A 97 3.82 12.51 -11.37
CA ILE A 97 2.45 11.94 -11.32
C ILE A 97 1.43 12.91 -10.66
N ALA A 98 1.86 14.11 -10.24
CA ALA A 98 0.99 15.11 -9.61
C ALA A 98 -0.06 15.76 -10.55
N GLN A 99 -0.31 15.21 -11.74
CA GLN A 99 -1.29 15.70 -12.70
C GLN A 99 -2.26 14.59 -13.14
N VAL A 100 -2.83 13.84 -12.19
CA VAL A 100 -4.18 13.30 -12.41
C VAL A 100 -5.12 14.20 -11.62
N SER A 101 -5.49 15.31 -12.25
CA SER A 101 -6.61 16.15 -11.83
C SER A 101 -7.83 15.25 -11.63
N ASN A 102 -8.24 15.08 -10.37
CA ASN A 102 -9.49 14.41 -10.05
C ASN A 102 -10.58 15.48 -9.97
N PRO A 103 -11.51 15.57 -10.94
CA PRO A 103 -12.57 16.60 -10.92
C PRO A 103 -13.52 16.45 -9.72
N ASP A 104 -13.49 15.32 -9.02
CA ASP A 104 -14.46 14.97 -7.98
C ASP A 104 -14.02 15.35 -6.55
N ILE A 105 -12.88 16.03 -6.36
CA ILE A 105 -12.48 16.52 -5.03
C ILE A 105 -12.59 18.05 -4.99
N HIS A 106 -13.78 18.54 -4.67
CA HIS A 106 -13.93 19.88 -4.09
C HIS A 106 -13.49 19.83 -2.62
N VAL A 107 -12.25 20.20 -2.35
CA VAL A 107 -11.89 20.63 -0.99
C VAL A 107 -12.48 22.02 -0.80
N GLY A 108 -13.71 22.05 -0.28
CA GLY A 108 -14.31 23.30 0.19
C GLY A 108 -13.42 23.89 1.27
N SER A 109 -12.90 25.09 1.04
CA SER A 109 -12.26 25.88 2.09
C SER A 109 -13.33 26.23 3.13
N GLY A 110 -13.33 25.52 4.26
CA GLY A 110 -14.01 25.95 5.47
C GLY A 110 -13.30 27.18 6.03
N LYS A 111 -14.08 28.20 6.33
CA LYS A 111 -13.66 29.53 6.81
C LYS A 111 -12.93 29.48 8.14
#